data_AF-A0A2G9TJV4-F1
#
_entry.id   AF-A0A2G9TJV4-F1
#
_cell.length_a   1.000
_cell.length_b   1.000
_cell.length_c   1.000
_cell.angle_alpha   90.00
_cell.angle_beta   90.00
_cell.angle_gamma   90.00
#
_symmetry.space_group_name_H-M   'P 1'
#
loop_
_entity.id
_entity.type
_entity.pdbx_description
1 polymer ?
#
loop_
_entity_poly.entity_id
_entity_poly.type
_entity_poly.pdbx_seq_one_letter_code
_entity_poly.pdbx_strand_id
1 'polypeptide(L)'
;MAAPGEIMAIMGSSGAGKTCLLNVLAHRNLDTLQVQGSVRVNQQPVTKEFMRNACAYVQQDDLFIGSLTVKEHLMFHAILRMGGGYRKSHHLRKVEQIIIDLGLSDCADSIIGTRSLKGISGGEKKRVAFASE
;
A
#
# COMPACT_ATOMS: atom_id res chain seq x y z
N MET A 1 -5.34 -10.53 -19.67
CA MET A 1 -4.85 -9.14 -19.78
C MET A 1 -5.76 -8.28 -18.94
N ALA A 2 -5.23 -7.32 -18.18
CA ALA A 2 -6.03 -6.36 -17.43
C ALA A 2 -5.95 -5.01 -18.16
N ALA A 3 -7.08 -4.36 -18.41
CA ALA A 3 -7.15 -3.04 -19.00
C ALA A 3 -7.30 -1.95 -17.93
N PRO A 4 -6.92 -0.68 -18.23
CA PRO A 4 -7.18 0.44 -17.33
C PRO A 4 -8.68 0.54 -16.99
N GLY A 5 -9.00 0.69 -15.70
CA GLY A 5 -10.37 0.78 -15.19
C GLY A 5 -11.02 -0.56 -14.85
N GLU A 6 -10.34 -1.68 -15.07
CA GLU A 6 -10.85 -3.01 -14.71
C GLU A 6 -10.40 -3.47 -13.32
N ILE A 7 -11.22 -4.32 -12.70
CA ILE A 7 -10.88 -5.02 -11.46
C ILE A 7 -10.65 -6.48 -11.80
N MET A 8 -9.44 -6.98 -11.51
CA MET A 8 -9.10 -8.38 -11.66
C MET A 8 -9.06 -9.07 -10.30
N ALA A 9 -9.90 -10.09 -10.11
CA ALA A 9 -9.91 -10.91 -8.91
C ALA A 9 -9.18 -12.25 -9.15
N ILE A 10 -8.20 -12.56 -8.31
CA ILE A 10 -7.51 -13.87 -8.31
C ILE A 10 -8.07 -14.73 -7.18
N MET A 11 -8.76 -15.81 -7.53
CA MET A 11 -9.44 -16.69 -6.57
C MET A 11 -8.86 -18.11 -6.62
N GLY A 12 -8.88 -18.80 -5.47
CA GLY A 12 -8.34 -20.15 -5.32
C GLY A 12 -8.20 -20.55 -3.85
N SER A 13 -8.05 -21.85 -3.58
CA SER A 13 -7.90 -22.40 -2.23
C SER A 13 -6.67 -21.86 -1.48
N SER A 14 -6.64 -22.04 -0.15
CA SER A 14 -5.43 -21.73 0.63
C SER A 14 -4.25 -22.56 0.10
N GLY A 15 -3.07 -21.95 -0.01
CA GLY A 15 -1.89 -22.63 -0.58
C GLY A 15 -1.83 -22.69 -2.11
N ALA A 16 -2.86 -22.26 -2.84
CA ALA A 16 -2.88 -22.28 -4.32
C ALA A 16 -1.89 -21.30 -5.00
N GLY A 17 -1.02 -20.63 -4.24
CA GLY A 17 0.01 -19.73 -4.80
C GLY A 17 -0.45 -18.32 -5.16
N LYS A 18 -1.66 -17.88 -4.78
CA LYS A 18 -2.17 -16.52 -5.09
C LYS A 18 -1.22 -15.40 -4.67
N THR A 19 -0.75 -15.43 -3.42
CA THR A 19 0.21 -14.45 -2.89
C THR A 19 1.56 -14.56 -3.61
N CYS A 20 1.97 -15.78 -3.98
CA CYS A 20 3.20 -15.99 -4.75
C CYS A 20 3.10 -15.35 -6.14
N LEU A 21 1.98 -15.56 -6.84
CA LEU A 21 1.71 -14.94 -8.15
C LEU A 21 1.69 -13.41 -8.07
N LEU A 22 1.02 -12.84 -7.06
CA LEU A 22 0.99 -11.39 -6.85
C LEU A 22 2.39 -10.82 -6.57
N ASN A 23 3.21 -11.52 -5.78
CA ASN A 23 4.61 -11.14 -5.55
C ASN A 23 5.43 -11.17 -6.84
N VAL A 24 5.25 -12.20 -7.68
CA VAL A 24 5.93 -12.32 -8.97
C VAL A 24 5.55 -11.17 -9.90
N LEU A 25 4.25 -10.88 -10.03
CA LEU A 25 3.76 -9.76 -10.84
C LEU A 25 4.33 -8.43 -10.35
N ALA A 26 4.38 -8.22 -9.02
CA ALA A 26 4.93 -7.03 -8.38
C ALA A 26 6.47 -6.97 -8.36
N HIS A 27 7.18 -7.96 -8.93
CA HIS A 27 8.65 -8.07 -8.88
C HIS A 27 9.23 -8.08 -7.44
N ARG A 28 8.52 -8.70 -6.49
CA ARG A 28 8.94 -8.84 -5.09
C ARG A 28 9.32 -10.29 -4.77
N ASN A 29 10.31 -10.47 -3.90
CA ASN A 29 10.74 -11.78 -3.37
C ASN A 29 11.05 -12.83 -4.47
N LEU A 30 11.66 -12.40 -5.58
CA LEU A 30 11.98 -13.28 -6.71
C LEU A 30 13.22 -14.15 -6.45
N ASP A 31 14.07 -13.78 -5.50
CA ASP A 31 15.40 -14.36 -5.30
C ASP A 31 15.37 -15.87 -4.94
N THR A 32 14.23 -16.35 -4.43
CA THR A 32 14.02 -17.76 -4.05
C THR A 32 13.16 -18.54 -5.04
N LEU A 33 12.74 -17.92 -6.14
CA LEU A 33 11.75 -18.48 -7.08
C LEU A 33 12.36 -18.67 -8.47
N GLN A 34 12.06 -19.83 -9.08
CA GLN A 34 12.27 -20.04 -10.51
C GLN A 34 11.04 -19.52 -11.26
N VAL A 35 11.19 -18.39 -11.95
CA VAL A 35 10.08 -17.76 -12.70
C VAL A 35 10.27 -18.01 -14.19
N GLN A 36 9.25 -18.56 -14.84
CA GLN A 36 9.19 -18.73 -16.29
C GLN A 36 8.08 -17.84 -16.87
N GLY A 37 8.31 -17.32 -18.07
CA GLY A 37 7.40 -16.41 -18.77
C GLY A 37 7.85 -14.95 -18.74
N SER A 38 6.99 -14.04 -19.19
CA SER A 38 7.28 -12.60 -19.21
C SER A 38 6.06 -11.81 -18.75
N VAL A 39 6.31 -10.77 -17.98
CA VAL A 39 5.29 -9.79 -17.57
C VAL A 39 5.53 -8.53 -18.40
N ARG A 40 4.45 -7.90 -18.88
CA ARG A 40 4.51 -6.67 -19.68
C ARG A 40 3.47 -5.67 -19.18
N VAL A 41 3.84 -4.40 -19.16
CA VAL A 41 2.93 -3.27 -18.91
C VAL A 41 2.99 -2.37 -20.13
N ASN A 42 1.85 -2.05 -20.74
CA ASN A 42 1.77 -1.28 -21.99
C ASN A 42 2.73 -1.82 -23.08
N GLN A 43 2.77 -3.16 -23.24
CA GLN A 43 3.62 -3.91 -24.17
C GLN A 43 5.12 -3.89 -23.86
N GLN A 44 5.57 -3.10 -22.89
CA GLN A 44 6.97 -3.04 -22.46
C GLN A 44 7.27 -4.11 -21.40
N PRO A 45 8.42 -4.81 -21.49
CA PRO A 45 8.85 -5.72 -20.46
C PRO A 45 9.07 -4.96 -19.15
N VAL A 46 8.57 -5.51 -18.06
CA VAL A 46 8.72 -4.88 -16.75
C VAL A 46 10.07 -5.21 -16.13
N THR A 47 10.68 -4.19 -15.54
CA THR A 47 11.87 -4.32 -14.70
C THR A 47 11.48 -4.13 -13.24
N LYS A 48 12.34 -4.59 -12.32
CA LYS A 48 12.19 -4.35 -10.88
C LYS A 48 12.09 -2.85 -10.57
N GLU A 49 12.86 -2.02 -11.27
CA GLU A 49 12.85 -0.57 -11.09
C GLU A 49 11.54 0.06 -11.58
N PHE A 50 11.04 -0.34 -12.76
CA PHE A 50 9.75 0.11 -13.24
C PHE A 50 8.63 -0.23 -12.25
N MET A 51 8.59 -1.49 -11.80
CA MET A 51 7.55 -1.94 -10.87
C MET A 51 7.58 -1.18 -9.55
N ARG A 52 8.77 -0.89 -9.01
CA ARG A 52 8.91 -0.09 -7.79
C ARG A 52 8.33 1.32 -7.94
N ASN A 53 8.40 1.91 -9.13
CA ASN A 53 7.97 3.29 -9.37
C ASN A 53 6.52 3.41 -9.86
N ALA A 54 5.98 2.36 -10.50
CA ALA A 54 4.69 2.40 -11.18
C ALA A 54 3.59 1.56 -10.48
N CYS A 55 3.94 0.73 -9.50
CA CYS A 55 3.01 -0.17 -8.83
C CYS A 55 2.99 0.07 -7.31
N ALA A 56 1.79 0.17 -6.75
CA ALA A 56 1.55 0.09 -5.32
C ALA A 56 1.21 -1.36 -4.92
N TYR A 57 1.80 -1.84 -3.83
CA TYR A 57 1.59 -3.21 -3.33
C TYR A 57 1.26 -3.19 -1.84
N VAL A 58 -0.02 -3.37 -1.52
CA VAL A 58 -0.49 -3.50 -0.13
C VAL A 58 -0.21 -4.91 0.37
N GLN A 59 0.54 -5.03 1.45
CA GLN A 59 0.88 -6.33 2.04
C GLN A 59 -0.31 -6.94 2.79
N GLN A 60 -0.24 -8.25 3.02
CA GLN A 60 -1.27 -8.97 3.76
C GLN A 60 -1.28 -8.62 5.26
N ASP A 61 -0.10 -8.31 5.82
CA ASP A 61 0.07 -7.88 7.20
C ASP A 61 0.61 -6.45 7.22
N ASP A 62 -0.09 -5.57 7.95
CA ASP A 62 0.30 -4.17 8.09
C ASP A 62 1.25 -3.96 9.27
N LEU A 63 2.40 -3.35 9.01
CA LEU A 63 3.37 -2.96 10.04
C LEU A 63 3.16 -1.51 10.47
N PHE A 64 2.17 -1.28 11.34
CA PHE A 64 1.94 0.04 11.91
C PHE A 64 2.74 0.28 13.20
N ILE A 65 3.19 1.53 13.36
CA ILE A 65 3.61 2.04 14.67
C ILE A 65 2.34 2.37 15.46
N GLY A 66 1.87 1.43 16.27
CA GLY A 66 0.57 1.54 16.94
C GLY A 66 0.45 2.66 17.98
N SER A 67 1.55 3.31 18.37
CA SER A 67 1.55 4.48 19.25
C SER A 67 1.24 5.80 18.53
N LEU A 68 1.32 5.84 17.19
CA LEU A 68 0.99 7.03 16.40
C LEU A 68 -0.51 7.11 16.13
N THR A 69 -1.00 8.34 15.98
CA THR A 69 -2.32 8.60 15.39
C THR A 69 -2.30 8.32 13.88
N VAL A 70 -3.49 8.15 13.29
CA VAL A 70 -3.62 7.97 11.84
C VAL A 70 -3.00 9.15 11.09
N LYS A 71 -3.32 10.38 11.49
CA LYS A 71 -2.80 11.60 10.84
C LYS A 71 -1.28 11.73 10.96
N GLU A 72 -0.70 11.41 12.12
CA GLU A 72 0.76 11.41 12.30
C GLU A 72 1.45 10.36 11.43
N HIS A 73 0.90 9.14 11.37
CA HIS A 73 1.43 8.07 10.54
C HIS A 73 1.43 8.46 9.05
N LEU A 74 0.32 9.00 8.55
CA LEU A 74 0.21 9.46 7.17
C LEU A 74 1.12 10.66 6.88
N MET A 75 1.27 11.58 7.83
CA MET A 75 2.21 12.70 7.69
C MET A 75 3.66 12.21 7.59
N PHE A 76 4.02 11.25 8.44
CA PHE A 76 5.35 10.63 8.39
C PHE A 76 5.60 9.95 7.03
N HIS A 77 4.63 9.16 6.55
CA HIS A 77 4.70 8.55 5.22
C HIS A 77 4.83 9.58 4.10
N ALA A 78 4.03 10.65 4.14
CA ALA A 78 4.05 11.71 3.12
C ALA A 78 5.41 12.43 3.06
N ILE A 79 6.04 12.69 4.21
CA ILE A 79 7.36 13.32 4.27
C ILE A 79 8.42 12.41 3.62
N LEU A 80 8.38 11.10 3.90
CA LEU A 80 9.37 10.14 3.38
C LEU A 80 9.19 9.86 1.88
N ARG A 81 7.94 9.76 1.39
CA ARG A 81 7.65 9.36 0.00
C ARG A 81 7.66 10.51 -1.00
N MET A 82 7.28 11.72 -0.60
CA MET A 82 7.17 12.85 -1.53
C MET A 82 8.52 13.57 -1.78
N GLY A 83 9.54 13.34 -0.93
CA GLY A 83 10.88 13.93 -1.09
C GLY A 83 11.01 15.37 -0.59
N GLY A 84 12.25 15.84 -0.43
CA GLY A 84 12.58 17.11 0.26
C GLY A 84 12.26 18.40 -0.49
N GLY A 85 11.79 18.34 -1.75
CA GLY A 85 11.40 19.51 -2.53
C GLY A 85 10.05 20.11 -2.15
N TYR A 86 9.25 19.41 -1.35
CA TYR A 86 7.92 19.85 -0.94
C TYR A 86 7.96 20.60 0.40
N ARG A 87 7.24 21.71 0.49
CA ARG A 87 7.03 22.40 1.77
C ARG A 87 6.07 21.59 2.65
N LYS A 88 6.18 21.75 3.97
CA LYS A 88 5.28 21.15 4.97
C LYS A 88 3.80 21.30 4.64
N SER A 89 3.39 22.43 4.08
CA SER A 89 2.01 22.70 3.67
C SER A 89 1.52 21.81 2.52
N HIS A 90 2.40 21.34 1.63
CA HIS A 90 2.02 20.40 0.57
C HIS A 90 1.75 19.01 1.13
N HIS A 91 2.60 18.53 2.05
CA HIS A 91 2.37 17.25 2.73
C HIS A 91 1.05 17.28 3.51
N LEU A 92 0.81 18.36 4.27
CA LEU A 92 -0.42 18.49 5.07
C LEU A 92 -1.67 18.44 4.18
N ARG A 93 -1.71 19.21 3.09
CA ARG A 93 -2.84 19.19 2.14
C ARG A 93 -3.05 17.81 1.53
N LYS A 94 -1.97 17.11 1.16
CA LYS A 94 -2.07 15.77 0.58
C LYS A 94 -2.64 14.77 1.59
N VAL A 95 -2.17 14.82 2.84
CA VAL A 95 -2.67 13.96 3.93
C VAL A 95 -4.14 14.25 4.23
N GLU A 96 -4.54 15.52 4.33
CA GLU A 96 -5.93 15.90 4.56
C GLU A 96 -6.86 15.40 3.45
N GLN A 97 -6.43 15.51 2.18
CA GLN A 97 -7.17 14.97 1.06
C GLN A 97 -7.33 13.44 1.15
N ILE A 98 -6.26 12.71 1.45
CA ILE A 98 -6.30 11.24 1.59
C ILE A 98 -7.22 10.81 2.75
N ILE A 99 -7.18 11.53 3.87
CA ILE A 99 -8.06 11.26 5.02
C ILE A 99 -9.53 11.37 4.62
N ILE A 100 -9.89 12.38 3.82
CA ILE A 100 -11.25 12.59 3.33
C ILE A 100 -11.61 11.50 2.30
N ASP A 101 -10.77 11.29 1.30
CA ASP A 101 -11.03 10.36 0.18
C ASP A 101 -11.24 8.91 0.67
N LEU A 102 -10.59 8.53 1.78
CA LEU A 102 -10.68 7.19 2.37
C LEU A 102 -11.59 7.12 3.59
N GLY A 103 -12.32 8.18 3.93
CA GLY A 103 -13.26 8.19 5.06
C GLY A 103 -12.57 7.85 6.38
N LEU A 104 -11.46 8.51 6.66
CA LEU A 104 -10.66 8.37 7.89
C LEU A 104 -10.82 9.57 8.84
N SER A 105 -11.69 10.54 8.51
CA SER A 105 -11.85 11.78 9.28
C SER A 105 -12.17 11.55 10.75
N ASP A 106 -13.10 10.63 11.05
CA ASP A 106 -13.54 10.35 12.42
C ASP A 106 -12.44 9.71 13.28
N CYS A 107 -11.48 9.02 12.66
CA CYS A 107 -10.39 8.34 13.34
C CYS A 107 -9.01 9.00 13.13
N ALA A 108 -8.96 10.18 12.51
CA ALA A 108 -7.71 10.83 12.11
C ALA A 108 -6.76 11.09 13.29
N ASP A 109 -7.31 11.55 14.42
CA ASP A 109 -6.56 11.84 15.64
C ASP A 109 -6.58 10.68 16.65
N SER A 110 -7.12 9.52 16.27
CA SER A 110 -7.10 8.30 17.08
C SER A 110 -5.81 7.51 16.85
N ILE A 111 -5.29 6.90 17.92
CA ILE A 111 -4.14 6.00 17.83
C ILE A 111 -4.48 4.75 16.99
N ILE A 112 -3.53 4.32 16.17
CA ILE A 112 -3.71 3.11 15.34
C ILE A 112 -3.84 1.87 16.23
N GLY A 113 -3.10 1.83 17.34
CA GLY A 113 -3.11 0.72 18.30
C GLY A 113 -2.37 -0.53 17.80
N THR A 114 -2.02 -1.40 18.74
CA THR A 114 -1.33 -2.68 18.50
C THR A 114 -2.26 -3.85 18.84
N ARG A 115 -1.75 -5.08 18.88
CA ARG A 115 -2.52 -6.22 19.43
C ARG A 115 -2.81 -6.07 20.93
N SER A 116 -1.94 -5.37 21.65
CA SER A 116 -2.03 -5.19 23.10
C SER A 116 -2.66 -3.85 23.50
N LEU A 117 -2.64 -2.85 22.60
CA LEU A 117 -3.21 -1.52 22.83
C LEU A 117 -4.38 -1.30 21.88
N LYS A 118 -5.59 -1.12 22.45
CA LYS A 118 -6.78 -0.81 21.66
C LYS A 118 -6.59 0.51 20.92
N GLY A 119 -6.90 0.51 19.62
CA GLY A 119 -6.90 1.69 18.77
C GLY A 119 -8.08 1.63 17.78
N ILE A 120 -7.85 2.09 16.56
CA ILE A 120 -8.84 2.03 15.48
C ILE A 120 -9.25 0.59 15.12
N SER A 121 -10.43 0.45 14.50
CA SER A 121 -10.98 -0.81 14.03
C SER A 121 -10.13 -1.46 12.92
N GLY A 122 -10.29 -2.77 12.71
CA GLY A 122 -9.58 -3.46 11.62
C GLY A 122 -9.93 -2.95 10.22
N GLY A 123 -11.17 -2.47 10.02
CA GLY A 123 -11.58 -1.85 8.75
C GLY A 123 -10.88 -0.51 8.51
N GLU A 124 -10.76 0.31 9.55
CA GLU A 124 -9.98 1.56 9.49
C GLU A 124 -8.49 1.26 9.25
N LYS A 125 -7.90 0.27 9.94
CA LYS A 125 -6.51 -0.15 9.69
C LYS A 125 -6.25 -0.49 8.23
N LYS A 126 -7.15 -1.22 7.58
CA LYS A 126 -7.04 -1.53 6.13
C LYS A 126 -7.09 -0.30 5.25
N ARG A 127 -7.94 0.68 5.57
CA ARG A 127 -8.00 1.96 4.83
C ARG A 127 -6.74 2.80 5.06
N VAL A 128 -6.19 2.78 6.28
CA VAL A 128 -4.88 3.42 6.58
C VAL A 128 -3.75 2.72 5.82
N ALA A 129 -3.76 1.40 5.71
CA ALA A 129 -2.76 0.66 4.92
C ALA A 129 -2.78 1.10 3.45
N PHE A 130 -3.98 1.23 2.88
CA PHE A 130 -4.17 1.74 1.53
C PHE A 130 -3.75 3.21 1.41
N ALA A 131 -4.02 4.04 2.42
CA ALA A 131 -3.62 5.45 2.47
C ALA A 131 -2.10 5.67 2.52
N SER A 132 -1.37 4.69 3.07
CA SER A 132 0.09 4.72 3.23
C SER A 132 0.86 4.31 1.98
N GLU A 133 0.16 3.76 0.96
CA GLU A 133 0.73 3.39 -0.34
C GLU A 133 0.57 4.49 -1.40
#